data_AF-A0A081C933-F1
#
_entry.id   AF-A0A081C933-F1
#
_cell.length_a   1.000
_cell.length_b   1.000
_cell.length_c   1.000
_cell.angle_alpha   90.00
_cell.angle_beta   90.00
_cell.angle_gamma   90.00
#
_symmetry.space_group_name_H-M   'P 1'
#
loop_
_entity.id
_entity.type
_entity.pdbx_description
1 polymer ?
#
loop_
_entity_poly.entity_id
_entity_poly.type
_entity_poly.pdbx_seq_one_letter_code
_entity_poly.pdbx_strand_id
1 'polypeptide(L)'
;MYAKIVPTNFTEEPIKGAPDNSPDKLRNIHENVFHFVKQPNGYYYNSDAIRTRPREAKVVNGSIVSATGVSGVRYKRQIELAADLTEQEKSHAINALNTMLMKVKMGEVSDFRMIIRGRQRTTHSDAENLSGRAKELKEKGFYFLCYHPNGTKPSDVWEIIPEDTQHRKEHYAAYPADLCNIPISATCPPNGTVLDPFCGTGTTLVVAQSFHRKSIGIDISQDYLQQSIERLNTSYEGQQYVLFHEYIRERAECDYE
;
A
#
# COMPACT_ATOMS: atom_id res chain seq x y z
N MET A 1 -10.62 11.65 14.99
CA MET A 1 -9.27 11.08 14.79
C MET A 1 -8.77 11.69 13.50
N TYR A 2 -7.72 12.50 13.53
CA TYR A 2 -7.21 13.19 12.35
C TYR A 2 -6.17 12.29 11.67
N ALA A 3 -6.40 11.93 10.42
CA ALA A 3 -5.32 11.41 9.57
C ALA A 3 -4.56 12.63 9.04
N LYS A 4 -3.42 12.93 9.66
CA LYS A 4 -2.50 13.95 9.14
C LYS A 4 -1.62 13.24 8.11
N ILE A 5 -2.04 13.27 6.85
CA ILE A 5 -1.12 13.02 5.75
C ILE A 5 -0.48 14.37 5.54
N VAL A 6 0.72 14.59 6.08
CA VAL A 6 1.57 15.65 5.56
C VAL A 6 2.44 14.95 4.52
N PRO A 7 2.17 15.08 3.22
CA PRO A 7 3.28 15.09 2.30
C PRO A 7 4.09 16.31 2.74
N THR A 8 5.17 16.08 3.48
CA THR A 8 6.12 17.15 3.78
C THR A 8 6.68 17.58 2.45
N ASN A 9 6.14 18.65 1.89
CA ASN A 9 6.67 19.32 0.71
C ASN A 9 7.03 18.35 -0.43
N PHE A 10 6.03 17.94 -1.22
CA PHE A 10 6.29 17.85 -2.65
C PHE A 10 6.54 19.29 -3.14
N THR A 11 7.71 19.83 -2.81
CA THR A 11 8.28 20.90 -3.64
C THR A 11 8.52 20.23 -4.97
N GLU A 12 7.63 20.44 -5.94
CA GLU A 12 8.07 20.48 -7.33
C GLU A 12 9.02 21.69 -7.48
N GLU A 13 10.23 21.54 -6.93
CA GLU A 13 11.37 22.02 -7.67
C GLU A 13 11.54 21.00 -8.79
N PRO A 14 11.39 21.39 -10.07
CA PRO A 14 11.55 20.49 -11.23
C PRO A 14 13.01 20.00 -11.41
N ILE A 15 13.80 19.96 -10.33
CA ILE A 15 15.24 19.73 -10.31
C ILE A 15 15.64 18.66 -9.28
N LYS A 16 14.75 18.17 -8.41
CA LYS A 16 15.09 17.15 -7.39
C LYS A 16 14.95 15.71 -7.92
N GLY A 17 15.73 15.47 -8.97
CA GLY A 17 16.04 14.18 -9.58
C GLY A 17 17.21 14.29 -10.57
N ALA A 18 17.75 15.50 -10.76
CA ALA A 18 18.89 15.75 -11.62
C ALA A 18 20.17 15.07 -11.06
N PRO A 19 21.10 14.68 -11.95
CA PRO A 19 22.46 14.34 -11.56
C PRO A 19 23.01 15.39 -10.58
N ASP A 20 23.73 14.93 -9.56
CA ASP A 20 24.52 15.85 -8.75
C ASP A 20 25.55 16.54 -9.67
N ASN A 21 26.04 17.73 -9.32
CA ASN A 21 27.22 18.30 -9.99
C ASN A 21 28.47 17.43 -9.72
N SER A 22 28.36 16.44 -8.83
CA SER A 22 29.33 15.36 -8.65
C SER A 22 29.32 14.43 -9.88
N PRO A 23 30.45 14.27 -10.58
CA PRO A 23 30.54 13.46 -11.80
C PRO A 23 30.43 11.94 -11.55
N ASP A 24 30.33 11.51 -10.30
CA ASP A 24 30.54 10.12 -9.87
C ASP A 24 29.46 9.56 -8.94
N LYS A 25 28.38 10.31 -8.67
CA LYS A 25 27.25 9.80 -7.85
C LYS A 25 25.91 10.42 -8.21
N LEU A 26 24.87 9.62 -8.04
CA LEU A 26 23.48 10.09 -8.01
C LEU A 26 23.16 10.67 -6.63
N ARG A 27 22.25 11.65 -6.56
CA ARG A 27 21.74 12.12 -5.26
C ARG A 27 20.89 11.01 -4.64
N ASN A 28 21.26 10.56 -3.45
CA ASN A 28 20.46 9.63 -2.65
C ASN A 28 19.57 10.44 -1.70
N ILE A 29 18.52 11.07 -2.24
CA ILE A 29 17.54 11.83 -1.45
C ILE A 29 16.26 11.00 -1.40
N HIS A 30 15.86 10.61 -0.19
CA HIS A 30 14.53 10.08 0.07
C HIS A 30 13.79 11.07 0.98
N GLU A 31 12.50 11.26 0.74
CA GLU A 31 11.65 12.06 1.62
C GLU A 31 11.12 11.20 2.76
N ASN A 32 11.13 11.76 3.98
CA ASN A 32 10.59 11.07 5.13
C ASN A 32 9.06 11.20 5.14
N VAL A 33 8.37 10.07 5.15
CA VAL A 33 6.92 10.04 5.38
C VAL A 33 6.66 9.89 6.88
N PHE A 34 6.05 10.91 7.48
CA PHE A 34 5.70 10.88 8.91
C PHE A 34 4.23 10.49 9.11
N HIS A 35 4.00 9.40 9.83
CA HIS A 35 2.65 9.00 10.25
C HIS A 35 2.43 9.37 11.71
N PHE A 36 1.71 10.47 11.95
CA PHE A 36 1.41 10.96 13.29
C PHE A 36 0.15 10.29 13.85
N VAL A 37 0.29 9.58 14.96
CA VAL A 37 -0.82 8.89 15.65
C VAL A 37 -0.96 9.41 17.08
N LYS A 38 -2.20 9.48 17.60
CA LYS A 38 -2.46 9.92 19.00
C LYS A 38 -1.90 8.94 20.04
N GLN A 39 -1.79 7.67 19.67
CA GLN A 39 -1.32 6.59 20.52
C GLN A 39 -0.53 5.59 19.66
N PRO A 40 0.52 4.96 20.22
CA PRO A 40 1.39 4.07 19.44
C PRO A 40 0.70 2.80 18.95
N ASN A 41 -0.37 2.35 19.64
CA ASN A 41 -1.09 1.11 19.34
C ASN A 41 -2.60 1.34 19.25
N GLY A 42 -3.29 0.53 18.45
CA GLY A 42 -4.76 0.59 18.31
C GLY A 42 -5.26 1.80 17.52
N TYR A 43 -4.41 2.43 16.70
CA TYR A 43 -4.87 3.40 15.71
C TYR A 43 -5.57 2.68 14.55
N TYR A 44 -6.46 3.41 13.86
CA TYR A 44 -7.18 2.85 12.72
C TYR A 44 -6.21 2.58 11.56
N TYR A 45 -6.22 1.35 11.05
CA TYR A 45 -5.50 0.99 9.85
C TYR A 45 -6.25 -0.12 9.10
N ASN A 46 -6.71 0.16 7.90
CA ASN A 46 -7.44 -0.77 7.07
C ASN A 46 -6.56 -1.24 5.91
N SER A 47 -5.75 -2.27 6.18
CA SER A 47 -4.90 -2.86 5.13
C SER A 47 -5.70 -3.47 3.99
N ASP A 48 -6.93 -3.93 4.27
CA ASP A 48 -7.75 -4.63 3.28
C ASP A 48 -8.33 -3.68 2.24
N ALA A 49 -8.60 -2.43 2.61
CA ALA A 49 -9.04 -1.38 1.69
C ALA A 49 -8.01 -1.04 0.60
N ILE A 50 -6.75 -1.37 0.81
CA ILE A 50 -5.65 -1.04 -0.11
C ILE A 50 -5.00 -2.26 -0.76
N ARG A 51 -5.57 -3.47 -0.62
CA ARG A 51 -4.98 -4.65 -1.24
C ARG A 51 -5.20 -4.65 -2.76
N THR A 52 -4.15 -5.02 -3.49
CA THR A 52 -4.26 -5.37 -4.90
C THR A 52 -4.96 -6.71 -5.00
N ARG A 53 -6.10 -6.75 -5.70
CA ARG A 53 -6.89 -7.98 -5.86
C ARG A 53 -6.05 -9.11 -6.46
N PRO A 54 -6.19 -10.35 -5.93
CA PRO A 54 -5.50 -11.48 -6.50
C PRO A 54 -6.10 -11.83 -7.87
N ARG A 55 -5.29 -12.44 -8.74
CA ARG A 55 -5.84 -13.11 -9.92
C ARG A 55 -6.68 -14.31 -9.47
N GLU A 56 -7.74 -14.63 -10.19
CA GLU A 56 -8.58 -15.78 -9.85
C GLU A 56 -7.90 -17.10 -10.20
N ALA A 57 -8.09 -18.11 -9.34
CA ALA A 57 -7.71 -19.49 -9.63
C ALA A 57 -8.58 -20.04 -10.76
N LYS A 58 -7.99 -20.86 -11.65
CA LYS A 58 -8.68 -21.45 -12.81
C LYS A 58 -8.66 -22.97 -12.71
N VAL A 59 -9.75 -23.61 -13.15
CA VAL A 59 -9.77 -25.07 -13.34
C VAL A 59 -9.32 -25.37 -14.76
N VAL A 60 -8.21 -26.10 -14.89
CA VAL A 60 -7.67 -26.53 -16.19
C VAL A 60 -7.58 -28.04 -16.17
N ASN A 61 -8.29 -28.71 -17.08
CA ASN A 61 -8.31 -30.18 -17.21
C ASN A 61 -8.61 -30.90 -15.88
N GLY A 62 -9.59 -30.41 -15.10
CA GLY A 62 -9.98 -30.98 -13.80
C GLY A 62 -9.01 -30.70 -12.65
N SER A 63 -7.87 -30.04 -12.91
CA SER A 63 -6.91 -29.62 -11.89
C SER A 63 -7.09 -28.16 -11.52
N ILE A 64 -7.08 -27.86 -10.22
CA ILE A 64 -7.08 -26.48 -9.72
C ILE A 64 -5.68 -25.90 -9.96
N VAL A 65 -5.63 -24.82 -10.71
CA VAL A 65 -4.42 -24.02 -10.96
C VAL A 65 -4.62 -22.68 -10.27
N SER A 66 -3.73 -22.34 -9.35
CA SER A 66 -3.82 -21.07 -8.63
C SER A 66 -3.60 -19.87 -9.57
N ALA A 67 -3.86 -18.68 -9.03
CA ALA A 67 -3.59 -17.38 -9.65
C ALA A 67 -2.22 -17.25 -10.32
N THR A 68 -1.17 -17.84 -9.72
CA THR A 68 0.22 -17.80 -10.21
C THR A 68 0.61 -19.02 -11.07
N GLY A 69 -0.35 -19.87 -11.45
CA GLY A 69 -0.08 -21.05 -12.27
C GLY A 69 0.42 -22.26 -11.47
N VAL A 70 0.33 -22.22 -10.14
CA VAL A 70 0.76 -23.32 -9.28
C VAL A 70 -0.27 -24.44 -9.38
N SER A 71 0.17 -25.59 -9.90
CA SER A 71 -0.62 -26.82 -9.93
C SER A 71 -0.17 -27.77 -8.82
N GLY A 72 -1.14 -28.47 -8.22
CA GLY A 72 -0.86 -29.56 -7.29
C GLY A 72 0.05 -30.63 -7.91
N VAL A 73 -0.05 -30.84 -9.23
CA VAL A 73 0.79 -31.79 -9.99
C VAL A 73 2.28 -31.46 -9.88
N ARG A 74 2.64 -30.18 -10.02
CA ARG A 74 4.05 -29.75 -9.91
C ARG A 74 4.60 -30.04 -8.52
N TYR A 75 3.85 -29.71 -7.47
CA TYR A 75 4.30 -29.94 -6.10
C TYR A 75 4.33 -31.41 -5.71
N LYS A 76 3.34 -32.21 -6.14
CA LYS A 76 3.38 -33.68 -5.96
C LYS A 76 4.66 -34.27 -6.53
N ARG A 77 5.00 -33.93 -7.79
CA ARG A 77 6.25 -34.37 -8.42
C ARG A 77 7.50 -33.87 -7.68
N GLN A 78 7.48 -32.66 -7.13
CA GLN A 78 8.60 -32.15 -6.35
C GLN A 78 8.78 -32.90 -5.03
N ILE A 79 7.69 -33.26 -4.35
CA ILE A 79 7.72 -34.05 -3.10
C ILE A 79 8.23 -35.47 -3.39
N GLU A 80 7.70 -36.12 -4.42
CA GLU A 80 8.10 -37.49 -4.81
C GLU A 80 9.61 -37.59 -5.07
N LEU A 81 10.16 -36.62 -5.79
CA LEU A 81 11.57 -36.62 -6.18
C LEU A 81 12.51 -36.08 -5.09
N ALA A 82 12.00 -35.56 -3.97
CA ALA A 82 12.85 -34.96 -2.94
C ALA A 82 13.62 -36.03 -2.15
N ALA A 83 14.94 -36.04 -2.31
CA ALA A 83 15.83 -36.98 -1.61
C ALA A 83 16.00 -36.63 -0.12
N ASP A 84 15.87 -35.36 0.23
CA ASP A 84 16.05 -34.85 1.60
C ASP A 84 14.81 -35.02 2.49
N LEU A 85 13.79 -35.72 2.01
CA LEU A 85 12.53 -36.02 2.70
C LEU A 85 12.42 -37.53 2.93
N THR A 86 12.10 -37.92 4.16
CA THR A 86 11.69 -39.28 4.50
C THR A 86 10.33 -39.62 3.89
N GLU A 87 10.00 -40.91 3.75
CA GLU A 87 8.70 -41.34 3.23
C GLU A 87 7.53 -40.85 4.11
N GLN A 88 7.73 -40.76 5.43
CA GLN A 88 6.75 -40.17 6.34
C GLN A 88 6.56 -38.67 6.07
N GLU A 89 7.64 -37.90 5.92
CA GLU A 89 7.54 -36.47 5.59
C GLU A 89 6.91 -36.25 4.20
N LYS A 90 7.20 -37.10 3.21
CA LYS A 90 6.54 -37.04 1.88
C LYS A 90 5.04 -37.27 1.99
N SER A 91 4.61 -38.28 2.75
CA SER A 91 3.19 -38.56 3.00
C SER A 91 2.50 -37.36 3.67
N HIS A 92 3.13 -36.79 4.71
CA HIS A 92 2.63 -35.58 5.37
C HIS A 92 2.56 -34.37 4.42
N ALA A 93 3.57 -34.18 3.59
CA ALA A 93 3.64 -33.10 2.61
C ALA A 93 2.51 -33.21 1.55
N ILE A 94 2.22 -34.42 1.06
CA ILE A 94 1.12 -34.68 0.12
C ILE A 94 -0.23 -34.38 0.77
N ASN A 95 -0.45 -34.83 2.00
CA ASN A 95 -1.69 -34.57 2.73
C ASN A 95 -1.90 -33.07 2.97
N ALA A 96 -0.84 -32.37 3.41
CA ALA A 96 -0.89 -30.94 3.63
C ALA A 96 -1.14 -30.14 2.32
N LEU A 97 -0.55 -30.59 1.21
CA LEU A 97 -0.79 -30.02 -0.12
C LEU A 97 -2.25 -30.18 -0.56
N ASN A 98 -2.84 -31.36 -0.38
CA ASN A 98 -4.24 -31.61 -0.71
C ASN A 98 -5.18 -30.72 0.11
N THR A 99 -4.92 -30.57 1.42
CA THR A 99 -5.66 -29.64 2.29
C THR A 99 -5.53 -28.20 1.79
N MET A 100 -4.32 -27.77 1.40
CA MET A 100 -4.11 -26.41 0.89
C MET A 100 -4.86 -26.16 -0.43
N LEU A 101 -4.88 -27.13 -1.33
CA LEU A 101 -5.65 -27.04 -2.58
C LEU A 101 -7.16 -26.92 -2.31
N MET A 102 -7.68 -27.59 -1.27
CA MET A 102 -9.08 -27.41 -0.85
C MET A 102 -9.34 -26.01 -0.30
N LYS A 103 -8.42 -25.44 0.49
CA LYS A 103 -8.53 -24.05 0.97
C LYS A 103 -8.57 -23.04 -0.17
N VAL A 104 -7.76 -23.24 -1.22
CA VAL A 104 -7.83 -22.42 -2.44
C VAL A 104 -9.18 -22.60 -3.14
N LYS A 105 -9.67 -23.83 -3.24
CA LYS A 105 -11.00 -24.11 -3.82
C LYS A 105 -12.14 -23.40 -3.06
N MET A 106 -12.03 -23.33 -1.74
CA MET A 106 -13.00 -22.68 -0.86
C MET A 106 -12.84 -21.16 -0.79
N GLY A 107 -11.80 -20.59 -1.41
CA GLY A 107 -11.52 -19.15 -1.36
C GLY A 107 -10.93 -18.66 -0.03
N GLU A 108 -10.54 -19.55 0.88
CA GLU A 108 -9.91 -19.19 2.14
C GLU A 108 -8.49 -18.62 1.92
N VAL A 109 -7.83 -19.06 0.87
CA VAL A 109 -6.47 -18.67 0.47
C VAL A 109 -6.51 -18.37 -1.03
N SER A 110 -5.96 -17.23 -1.45
CA SER A 110 -5.96 -16.87 -2.88
C SER A 110 -4.92 -17.66 -3.68
N ASP A 111 -3.77 -17.93 -3.06
CA ASP A 111 -2.68 -18.68 -3.66
C ASP A 111 -1.73 -19.21 -2.57
N PHE A 112 -0.82 -20.11 -2.92
CA PHE A 112 0.25 -20.53 -2.04
C PHE A 112 1.53 -20.88 -2.81
N ARG A 113 2.66 -20.77 -2.12
CA ARG A 113 3.90 -21.44 -2.51
C ARG A 113 4.28 -22.46 -1.46
N MET A 114 4.57 -23.68 -1.91
CA MET A 114 5.19 -24.70 -1.07
C MET A 114 6.70 -24.61 -1.23
N ILE A 115 7.40 -24.58 -0.12
CA ILE A 115 8.87 -24.65 -0.05
C ILE A 115 9.23 -26.01 0.51
N ILE A 116 10.11 -26.73 -0.18
CA ILE A 116 10.53 -28.09 0.15
C ILE A 116 12.03 -28.09 0.44
N ARG A 117 12.44 -28.78 1.51
CA ARG A 117 13.84 -28.88 1.94
C ARG A 117 14.71 -29.40 0.80
N GLY A 118 15.86 -28.76 0.58
CA GLY A 118 16.85 -29.15 -0.45
C GLY A 118 16.49 -28.85 -1.91
N ARG A 119 15.30 -28.27 -2.20
CA ARG A 119 14.81 -28.06 -3.57
C ARG A 119 14.85 -26.61 -4.05
N GLN A 120 14.80 -25.63 -3.15
CA GLN A 120 14.77 -24.20 -3.48
C GLN A 120 15.71 -23.43 -2.54
N ARG A 121 16.33 -22.34 -3.03
CA ARG A 121 17.04 -21.40 -2.16
C ARG A 121 16.04 -20.79 -1.18
N THR A 122 16.33 -20.89 0.10
CA THR A 122 15.61 -20.18 1.17
C THR A 122 15.74 -18.67 0.92
N THR A 123 14.61 -17.95 0.91
CA THR A 123 14.59 -16.47 0.75
C THR A 123 14.91 -15.73 2.05
N HIS A 124 15.18 -16.46 3.13
CA HIS A 124 15.48 -15.92 4.44
C HIS A 124 16.74 -16.58 4.98
N SER A 125 17.44 -15.84 5.85
CA SER A 125 18.63 -16.30 6.57
C SER A 125 18.42 -17.69 7.17
N ASP A 126 19.40 -18.57 6.96
CA ASP A 126 19.38 -19.97 7.43
C ASP A 126 19.51 -20.11 8.96
N ALA A 127 19.35 -19.00 9.70
CA ALA A 127 19.47 -18.95 11.14
C ALA A 127 18.18 -19.45 11.82
N GLU A 128 18.24 -20.66 12.37
CA GLU A 128 17.13 -21.36 13.05
C GLU A 128 16.54 -20.55 14.22
N ASN A 129 17.34 -19.72 14.89
CA ASN A 129 16.93 -18.94 16.07
C ASN A 129 16.08 -17.71 15.70
N LEU A 130 16.07 -17.31 14.43
CA LEU A 130 15.48 -16.05 13.96
C LEU A 130 14.26 -16.26 13.05
N SER A 131 14.00 -17.48 12.59
CA SER A 131 12.96 -17.76 11.60
C SER A 131 12.18 -19.04 11.92
N GLY A 132 10.90 -18.89 12.30
CA GLY A 132 9.98 -20.03 12.47
C GLY A 132 9.87 -20.90 11.20
N ARG A 133 10.12 -20.32 10.02
CA ARG A 133 10.14 -21.04 8.74
C ARG A 133 11.36 -21.94 8.57
N ALA A 134 12.52 -21.52 9.05
CA ALA A 134 13.73 -22.36 9.04
C ALA A 134 13.53 -23.59 9.94
N LYS A 135 12.91 -23.37 11.11
CA LYS A 135 12.51 -24.45 12.03
C LYS A 135 11.51 -25.42 11.40
N GLU A 136 10.43 -24.92 10.79
CA GLU A 136 9.45 -25.77 10.09
C GLU A 136 10.08 -26.59 8.96
N LEU A 137 10.99 -26.00 8.17
CA LEU A 137 11.68 -26.69 7.09
C LEU A 137 12.57 -27.83 7.62
N LYS A 138 13.22 -27.64 8.78
CA LYS A 138 14.04 -28.66 9.44
C LYS A 138 13.19 -29.77 10.06
N GLU A 139 12.10 -29.43 10.73
CA GLU A 139 11.28 -30.40 11.46
C GLU A 139 10.31 -31.18 10.57
N LYS A 140 9.70 -30.51 9.59
CA LYS A 140 8.65 -31.09 8.73
C LYS A 140 9.11 -31.38 7.31
N GLY A 141 10.24 -30.81 6.89
CA GLY A 141 10.76 -30.91 5.52
C GLY A 141 10.09 -29.98 4.51
N PHE A 142 9.05 -29.23 4.91
CA PHE A 142 8.35 -28.26 4.05
C PHE A 142 7.63 -27.19 4.86
N TYR A 143 7.28 -26.08 4.21
CA TYR A 143 6.30 -25.11 4.71
C TYR A 143 5.54 -24.45 3.56
N PHE A 144 4.45 -23.74 3.89
CA PHE A 144 3.67 -22.96 2.93
C PHE A 144 3.81 -21.47 3.15
N LEU A 145 3.92 -20.72 2.06
CA LEU A 145 3.69 -19.28 1.99
C LEU A 145 2.29 -19.07 1.42
N CYS A 146 1.33 -18.78 2.28
CA CYS A 146 -0.05 -18.51 1.87
C CYS A 146 -0.21 -17.03 1.51
N TYR A 147 -0.95 -16.77 0.43
CA TYR A 147 -1.34 -15.44 0.02
C TYR A 147 -2.76 -15.13 0.51
N HIS A 148 -2.96 -13.91 0.98
CA HIS A 148 -4.22 -13.49 1.58
C HIS A 148 -5.36 -13.54 0.55
N PRO A 149 -6.57 -13.98 0.93
CA PRO A 149 -7.70 -14.09 -0.01
C PRO A 149 -8.08 -12.75 -0.65
N ASN A 150 -7.93 -11.64 0.08
CA ASN A 150 -8.18 -10.29 -0.46
C ASN A 150 -7.00 -9.72 -1.26
N GLY A 151 -5.95 -10.50 -1.50
CA GLY A 151 -4.80 -10.10 -2.32
C GLY A 151 -3.62 -9.51 -1.55
N THR A 152 -2.64 -8.96 -2.26
CA THR A 152 -1.38 -8.48 -1.69
C THR A 152 -1.49 -7.04 -1.20
N LYS A 153 -0.73 -6.68 -0.17
CA LYS A 153 -0.57 -5.27 0.18
C LYS A 153 0.18 -4.55 -0.96
N PRO A 154 0.00 -3.22 -1.13
CA PRO A 154 0.77 -2.44 -2.08
C PRO A 154 2.26 -2.57 -1.81
N SER A 155 3.06 -2.39 -2.87
CA SER A 155 4.51 -2.29 -2.74
C SER A 155 4.91 -0.91 -2.21
N ASP A 156 6.17 -0.73 -1.91
CA ASP A 156 6.80 0.55 -1.58
C ASP A 156 7.01 1.46 -2.80
N VAL A 157 6.86 0.93 -4.01
CA VAL A 157 6.90 1.67 -5.27
C VAL A 157 5.49 1.71 -5.90
N TRP A 158 4.98 2.92 -6.15
CA TRP A 158 3.66 3.13 -6.76
C TRP A 158 3.81 3.72 -8.16
N GLU A 159 3.26 3.02 -9.15
CA GLU A 159 3.20 3.50 -10.53
C GLU A 159 1.92 4.32 -10.70
N ILE A 160 2.06 5.65 -10.69
CA ILE A 160 0.95 6.58 -10.82
C ILE A 160 1.21 7.46 -12.04
N ILE A 161 0.22 7.53 -12.92
CA ILE A 161 0.29 8.35 -14.12
C ILE A 161 0.04 9.81 -13.71
N PRO A 162 0.91 10.76 -14.08
CA PRO A 162 0.65 12.18 -13.84
C PRO A 162 -0.63 12.65 -14.53
N GLU A 163 -1.39 13.53 -13.87
CA GLU A 163 -2.56 14.16 -14.49
C GLU A 163 -2.10 15.26 -15.47
N ASP A 164 -2.22 15.02 -16.78
CA ASP A 164 -1.88 15.99 -17.84
C ASP A 164 -3.08 16.85 -18.27
N THR A 165 -4.18 16.79 -17.50
CA THR A 165 -5.50 17.35 -17.87
C THR A 165 -5.79 18.73 -17.30
N GLN A 166 -4.93 19.25 -16.42
CA GLN A 166 -5.11 20.61 -15.90
C GLN A 166 -4.63 21.61 -16.95
N HIS A 167 -5.56 22.44 -17.42
CA HIS A 167 -5.31 23.44 -18.43
C HIS A 167 -4.07 24.25 -18.03
N ARG A 168 -3.06 24.29 -18.93
CA ARG A 168 -1.76 24.97 -18.79
C ARG A 168 -1.81 26.49 -18.51
N LYS A 169 -2.95 27.03 -18.08
CA LYS A 169 -3.15 28.45 -17.80
C LYS A 169 -2.73 28.84 -16.38
N GLU A 170 -2.65 27.88 -15.45
CA GLU A 170 -2.25 28.15 -14.07
C GLU A 170 -1.17 27.15 -13.65
N HIS A 171 0.05 27.65 -13.44
CA HIS A 171 1.21 26.85 -13.05
C HIS A 171 1.11 26.48 -11.58
N TYR A 172 0.42 25.38 -11.25
CA TYR A 172 0.46 24.80 -9.91
C TYR A 172 0.90 23.33 -9.96
N ALA A 173 1.66 22.94 -8.95
CA ALA A 173 2.23 21.61 -8.76
C ALA A 173 1.22 20.66 -8.13
N ALA A 174 0.09 20.39 -8.81
CA ALA A 174 -0.86 19.42 -8.29
C ALA A 174 -0.39 17.99 -8.54
N TYR A 175 -0.26 17.24 -7.45
CA TYR A 175 -0.10 15.79 -7.54
C TYR A 175 -1.40 15.13 -8.07
N PRO A 176 -1.28 13.96 -8.72
CA PRO A 176 -2.44 13.20 -9.22
C PRO A 176 -3.32 12.71 -8.08
N ALA A 177 -4.65 12.69 -8.28
CA ALA A 177 -5.64 12.24 -7.31
C ALA A 177 -5.39 10.81 -6.82
N ASP A 178 -4.89 9.94 -7.71
CA ASP A 178 -4.57 8.55 -7.39
C ASP A 178 -3.53 8.39 -6.26
N LEU A 179 -2.67 9.39 -6.06
CA LEU A 179 -1.71 9.40 -4.96
C LEU A 179 -2.40 9.42 -3.59
N CYS A 180 -3.57 10.04 -3.50
CA CYS A 180 -4.33 10.16 -2.25
C CYS A 180 -5.14 8.90 -1.91
N ASN A 181 -5.38 8.00 -2.88
CA ASN A 181 -6.28 6.87 -2.73
C ASN A 181 -5.85 5.90 -1.61
N ILE A 182 -4.60 5.44 -1.68
CA ILE A 182 -4.03 4.49 -0.71
C ILE A 182 -3.97 5.09 0.71
N PRO A 183 -3.36 6.26 0.95
CA PRO A 183 -3.21 6.76 2.31
C PRO A 183 -4.56 7.11 2.95
N ILE A 184 -5.52 7.69 2.22
CA ILE A 184 -6.85 7.97 2.77
C ILE A 184 -7.60 6.68 3.10
N SER A 185 -7.62 5.71 2.18
CA SER A 185 -8.35 4.45 2.38
C SER A 185 -7.78 3.61 3.53
N ALA A 186 -6.45 3.59 3.67
CA ALA A 186 -5.77 2.83 4.72
C ALA A 186 -5.89 3.47 6.09
N THR A 187 -5.85 4.80 6.19
CA THR A 187 -5.62 5.50 7.47
C THR A 187 -6.80 6.35 7.96
N CYS A 188 -7.79 6.63 7.10
CA CYS A 188 -8.97 7.41 7.48
C CYS A 188 -10.20 6.50 7.69
N PRO A 189 -10.72 6.38 8.93
CA PRO A 189 -11.92 5.57 9.19
C PRO A 189 -13.15 6.16 8.48
N PRO A 190 -14.21 5.34 8.27
CA PRO A 190 -15.53 5.84 7.90
C PRO A 190 -15.97 7.04 8.76
N ASN A 191 -16.47 8.09 8.11
CA ASN A 191 -16.83 9.37 8.73
C ASN A 191 -15.67 10.12 9.43
N GLY A 192 -14.43 9.67 9.22
CA GLY A 192 -13.22 10.34 9.69
C GLY A 192 -12.95 11.66 8.96
N THR A 193 -11.95 12.39 9.45
CA THR A 193 -11.52 13.68 8.91
C THR A 193 -10.10 13.58 8.39
N VAL A 194 -9.91 13.92 7.11
CA VAL A 194 -8.60 14.10 6.47
C VAL A 194 -8.14 15.54 6.68
N LEU A 195 -6.88 15.75 7.07
CA LEU A 195 -6.29 17.07 7.21
C LEU A 195 -5.14 17.22 6.21
N ASP A 196 -5.22 18.23 5.36
CA ASP A 196 -4.14 18.65 4.47
C ASP A 196 -3.74 20.10 4.81
N PRO A 197 -2.58 20.31 5.47
CA PRO A 197 -2.15 21.64 5.88
C PRO A 197 -1.53 22.48 4.76
N PHE A 198 -1.36 21.91 3.56
CA PHE A 198 -0.82 22.56 2.36
C PHE A 198 -1.65 22.14 1.15
N CYS A 199 -2.97 22.35 1.25
CA CYS A 199 -3.92 21.70 0.37
C CYS A 199 -3.87 22.20 -1.08
N GLY A 200 -3.25 23.36 -1.34
CA GLY A 200 -3.19 23.97 -2.66
C GLY A 200 -4.57 24.05 -3.29
N THR A 201 -4.70 23.58 -4.53
CA THR A 201 -5.97 23.55 -5.25
C THR A 201 -6.92 22.44 -4.77
N GLY A 202 -6.60 21.71 -3.71
CA GLY A 202 -7.55 20.86 -2.98
C GLY A 202 -7.63 19.39 -3.39
N THR A 203 -6.65 18.83 -4.10
CA THR A 203 -6.71 17.43 -4.58
C THR A 203 -6.99 16.42 -3.45
N THR A 204 -6.29 16.50 -2.31
CA THR A 204 -6.59 15.65 -1.13
C THR A 204 -8.05 15.74 -0.68
N LEU A 205 -8.62 16.94 -0.71
CA LEU A 205 -9.96 17.20 -0.19
C LEU A 205 -11.04 16.62 -1.11
N VAL A 206 -10.84 16.77 -2.42
CA VAL A 206 -11.71 16.18 -3.46
C VAL A 206 -11.69 14.65 -3.35
N VAL A 207 -10.52 14.04 -3.20
CA VAL A 207 -10.41 12.59 -3.05
C VAL A 207 -11.06 12.13 -1.73
N ALA A 208 -10.85 12.86 -0.63
CA ALA A 208 -11.52 12.57 0.64
C ALA A 208 -13.06 12.61 0.50
N GLN A 209 -13.60 13.58 -0.24
CA GLN A 209 -15.02 13.68 -0.53
C GLN A 209 -15.53 12.49 -1.35
N SER A 210 -14.78 12.03 -2.35
CA SER A 210 -15.15 10.84 -3.13
C SER A 210 -15.21 9.55 -2.29
N PHE A 211 -14.44 9.49 -1.19
CA PHE A 211 -14.52 8.39 -0.22
C PHE A 211 -15.55 8.61 0.88
N HIS A 212 -16.37 9.66 0.79
CA HIS A 212 -17.31 10.08 1.81
C HIS A 212 -16.61 10.27 3.17
N ARG A 213 -15.54 11.07 3.16
CA ARG A 213 -14.81 11.51 4.34
C ARG A 213 -14.94 13.01 4.50
N LYS A 214 -14.89 13.47 5.75
CA LYS A 214 -14.75 14.89 6.04
C LYS A 214 -13.33 15.31 5.71
N SER A 215 -13.12 16.57 5.37
CA SER A 215 -11.80 17.08 5.09
C SER A 215 -11.62 18.51 5.60
N ILE A 216 -10.39 18.84 5.98
CA ILE A 216 -9.93 20.17 6.36
C ILE A 216 -8.71 20.49 5.51
N GLY A 217 -8.82 21.55 4.72
CA GLY A 217 -7.72 22.10 3.92
C GLY A 217 -7.24 23.42 4.50
N ILE A 218 -5.92 23.60 4.52
CA ILE A 218 -5.27 24.87 4.86
C ILE A 218 -4.30 25.18 3.72
N ASP A 219 -4.29 26.42 3.26
CA ASP A 219 -3.27 26.95 2.36
C ASP A 219 -3.11 28.45 2.62
N ILE A 220 -1.94 29.00 2.27
CA ILE A 220 -1.67 30.43 2.39
C ILE A 220 -2.23 31.21 1.20
N SER A 221 -2.34 30.57 0.04
CA SER A 221 -2.82 31.19 -1.19
C SER A 221 -4.35 31.23 -1.22
N GLN A 222 -4.91 32.44 -1.22
CA GLN A 222 -6.35 32.62 -1.33
C GLN A 222 -6.89 32.15 -2.68
N ASP A 223 -6.12 32.34 -3.76
CA ASP A 223 -6.50 31.90 -5.10
C ASP A 223 -6.61 30.37 -5.17
N TYR A 224 -5.69 29.65 -4.51
CA TYR A 224 -5.75 28.18 -4.43
C TYR A 224 -6.94 27.69 -3.61
N LEU A 225 -7.24 28.36 -2.49
CA LEU A 225 -8.42 28.04 -1.69
C LEU A 225 -9.72 28.27 -2.48
N GLN A 226 -9.79 29.33 -3.28
CA GLN A 226 -10.94 29.61 -4.14
C GLN A 226 -11.13 28.49 -5.19
N GLN A 227 -10.06 28.06 -5.86
CA GLN A 227 -10.12 26.94 -6.81
C GLN A 227 -10.52 25.63 -6.13
N SER A 228 -10.01 25.38 -4.92
CA SER A 228 -10.38 24.22 -4.10
C SER A 228 -11.88 24.20 -3.81
N ILE A 229 -12.48 25.35 -3.44
CA ILE A 229 -13.94 25.49 -3.25
C ILE A 229 -14.69 25.13 -4.53
N GLU A 230 -14.27 25.65 -5.68
CA GLU A 230 -14.93 25.39 -6.96
C GLU A 230 -14.90 23.90 -7.35
N ARG A 231 -13.75 23.23 -7.14
CA ARG A 231 -13.59 21.79 -7.36
C ARG A 231 -14.49 20.96 -6.42
N LEU A 232 -14.57 21.33 -5.15
CA LEU A 232 -15.41 20.65 -4.15
C LEU A 232 -16.91 20.84 -4.42
N ASN A 233 -17.32 22.02 -4.89
CA ASN A 233 -18.72 22.31 -5.25
C ASN A 233 -19.19 21.56 -6.50
N THR A 234 -18.28 21.29 -7.44
CA THR A 234 -18.57 20.53 -8.66
C THR A 234 -18.65 19.02 -8.39
N SER A 235 -18.06 18.56 -7.28
CA SER A 235 -17.91 17.17 -6.92
C SER A 235 -19.03 16.72 -5.96
N TYR A 236 -20.18 16.28 -6.48
CA TYR A 236 -21.34 15.70 -5.77
C TYR A 236 -22.05 16.59 -4.71
N GLU A 237 -23.36 16.80 -4.88
CA GLU A 237 -24.22 17.47 -3.90
C GLU A 237 -24.35 16.65 -2.59
N GLY A 238 -24.02 17.27 -1.43
CA GLY A 238 -24.54 16.82 -0.13
C GLY A 238 -23.56 16.46 1.01
N GLN A 239 -22.28 16.87 1.00
CA GLN A 239 -21.35 16.55 2.10
C GLN A 239 -20.59 17.74 2.72
N GLN A 240 -20.27 17.64 4.01
CA GLN A 240 -19.60 18.66 4.83
C GLN A 240 -18.07 18.68 4.62
N TYR A 241 -17.56 19.81 4.15
CA TYR A 241 -16.13 20.17 4.21
C TYR A 241 -15.96 21.52 4.93
N VAL A 242 -14.79 21.76 5.49
CA VAL A 242 -14.42 23.06 6.09
C VAL A 242 -13.08 23.48 5.51
N LEU A 243 -13.06 24.61 4.81
CA LEU A 243 -11.84 25.26 4.35
C LEU A 243 -11.55 26.44 5.25
N PHE A 244 -10.32 26.54 5.74
CA PHE A 244 -9.88 27.69 6.52
C PHE A 244 -9.08 28.64 5.64
N HIS A 245 -9.54 29.88 5.53
CA HIS A 245 -8.71 31.02 5.12
C HIS A 245 -8.45 31.90 6.34
N GLU A 246 -7.18 31.88 6.80
CA GLU A 246 -6.52 32.68 7.85
C GLU A 246 -6.91 32.55 9.34
N TYR A 247 -5.89 32.21 10.17
CA TYR A 247 -5.63 32.82 11.50
C TYR A 247 -4.12 32.71 11.89
N ILE A 248 -3.19 33.06 10.99
CA ILE A 248 -1.75 33.26 11.35
C ILE A 248 -1.20 34.58 10.76
N ARG A 249 -2.02 35.64 10.73
CA ARG A 249 -1.51 37.02 10.59
C ARG A 249 -1.63 37.82 11.88
N GLU A 250 -2.66 37.59 12.69
CA GLU A 250 -2.87 38.33 13.95
C GLU A 250 -2.02 37.87 15.16
N ARG A 251 -1.08 36.91 14.98
CA ARG A 251 -0.23 36.42 16.09
C ARG A 251 1.27 36.39 15.81
N ALA A 252 1.70 36.90 14.66
CA ALA A 252 3.13 37.09 14.35
C ALA A 252 3.62 38.52 14.65
N GLU A 253 2.78 39.38 15.23
CA GLU A 253 3.16 40.67 15.84
C GLU A 253 3.30 40.57 17.37
N CYS A 254 3.77 39.43 17.89
CA CYS A 254 4.26 39.35 19.26
C CYS A 254 5.79 39.22 19.27
N ASP A 255 6.41 40.34 19.64
CA ASP A 255 7.69 40.49 20.34
C ASP A 255 8.97 39.99 19.64
N TYR A 256 9.51 40.85 18.77
CA TYR A 256 10.94 41.11 18.70
C TYR A 256 11.17 42.63 18.84
N GLU A 257 11.13 43.10 20.09
CA GLU A 257 11.95 44.23 20.55
C GLU A 257 13.16 43.69 21.33
#